data_AF-A0A662AY27-F1
#
_entry.id   AF-A0A662AY27-F1
#
_cell.length_a   1.000
_cell.length_b   1.000
_cell.length_c   1.000
_cell.angle_alpha   90.00
_cell.angle_beta   90.00
_cell.angle_gamma   90.00
#
_symmetry.space_group_name_H-M   'P 1'
#
loop_
_entity.id
_entity.type
_entity.pdbx_description
1 polymer ?
#
loop_
_entity_poly.entity_id
_entity_poly.type
_entity_poly.pdbx_seq_one_letter_code
_entity_poly.pdbx_strand_id
1 'polypeptide(L)'
;MKLRRLLITVTAFAIAMGFLESAVVVYMREILYPTGFEFPLSPFPINLAVTELFREVATLVMLVSIGILAARRFSTGFAWFIYSFAIWDIFYYVFLWLLLGWPQSLMTWDVLFLIPTTWTGPVLSPVLVSFTMILLAMVILIRAERGLDSRIPGMMWVGLILGSLILIFGFVLDYSQHMLTHFTLFEMVQVKNPEVLEVATSYVPRRFPWWILGIGEAVILASIGWYWKRAENKA
;
A
#
# COMPACT_ATOMS: atom_id res chain seq x y z
N MET A 1 9.17 -22.96 -12.97
CA MET A 1 10.24 -22.69 -11.97
C MET A 1 9.73 -23.19 -10.63
N LYS A 2 10.51 -23.93 -9.84
CA LYS A 2 10.07 -24.38 -8.50
C LYS A 2 9.67 -23.15 -7.68
N LEU A 3 8.47 -23.12 -7.07
CA LEU A 3 7.92 -21.97 -6.33
C LEU A 3 8.95 -21.28 -5.42
N ARG A 4 9.77 -22.09 -4.72
CA ARG A 4 10.86 -21.61 -3.86
C ARG A 4 11.81 -20.64 -4.55
N ARG A 5 12.21 -20.89 -5.80
CA ARG A 5 13.13 -20.01 -6.53
C ARG A 5 12.47 -18.66 -6.82
N LEU A 6 11.21 -18.66 -7.24
CA LEU A 6 10.47 -17.43 -7.47
C LEU A 6 10.26 -16.63 -6.18
N LEU A 7 9.92 -17.29 -5.07
CA LEU A 7 9.81 -16.62 -3.77
C LEU A 7 11.10 -15.89 -3.41
N ILE A 8 12.25 -16.57 -3.50
CA ILE A 8 13.55 -15.96 -3.19
C ILE A 8 13.83 -14.77 -4.13
N THR A 9 13.66 -14.94 -5.44
CA THR A 9 13.96 -13.89 -6.42
C THR A 9 13.02 -12.68 -6.30
N VAL A 10 11.71 -12.90 -6.17
CA VAL A 10 10.72 -11.82 -6.04
C VAL A 10 10.88 -11.10 -4.70
N THR A 11 11.17 -11.82 -3.61
CA THR A 11 11.45 -11.22 -2.30
C THR A 11 12.69 -10.35 -2.38
N ALA A 12 13.79 -10.85 -2.93
CA ALA A 12 15.03 -10.08 -3.08
C ALA A 12 14.82 -8.82 -3.93
N PHE A 13 14.04 -8.93 -5.02
CA PHE A 13 13.65 -7.78 -5.84
C PHE A 13 12.83 -6.77 -5.04
N ALA A 14 11.78 -7.20 -4.35
CA ALA A 14 10.90 -6.29 -3.60
C ALA A 14 11.64 -5.59 -2.46
N ILE A 15 12.55 -6.28 -1.77
CA ILE A 15 13.43 -5.69 -0.77
C ILE A 15 14.35 -4.62 -1.40
N ALA A 16 15.04 -4.96 -2.50
CA ALA A 16 15.94 -4.00 -3.16
C ALA A 16 15.17 -2.77 -3.69
N MET A 17 13.97 -2.97 -4.20
CA MET A 17 13.08 -1.90 -4.65
C MET A 17 12.61 -1.04 -3.47
N GLY A 18 12.30 -1.66 -2.32
CA GLY A 18 11.95 -0.94 -1.08
C GLY A 18 13.08 -0.02 -0.64
N PHE A 19 14.33 -0.50 -0.72
CA PHE A 19 15.50 0.33 -0.41
C PHE A 19 15.65 1.53 -1.37
N LEU A 20 15.41 1.32 -2.67
CA LEU A 20 15.46 2.40 -3.67
C LEU A 20 14.45 3.50 -3.34
N GLU A 21 13.21 3.14 -3.02
CA GLU A 21 12.17 4.10 -2.64
C GLU A 21 12.52 4.80 -1.32
N SER A 22 13.00 4.07 -0.31
CA SER A 22 13.46 4.67 0.95
C SER A 22 14.61 5.65 0.74
N ALA A 23 15.55 5.37 -0.18
CA ALA A 23 16.64 6.28 -0.49
C ALA A 23 16.14 7.60 -1.09
N VAL A 24 15.15 7.55 -1.99
CA VAL A 24 14.51 8.77 -2.53
C VAL A 24 13.85 9.57 -1.40
N VAL A 25 13.13 8.91 -0.50
CA VAL A 25 12.47 9.56 0.65
C VAL A 25 13.49 10.15 1.63
N VAL A 26 14.63 9.49 1.85
CA VAL A 26 15.73 10.04 2.66
C VAL A 26 16.23 11.35 2.07
N TYR A 27 16.52 11.40 0.76
CA TYR A 27 16.95 12.63 0.10
C TYR A 27 15.87 13.70 0.13
N MET A 28 14.60 13.33 -0.07
CA MET A 28 13.48 14.27 0.03
C MET A 28 13.37 14.86 1.44
N ARG A 29 13.51 14.04 2.49
CA ARG A 29 13.46 14.50 3.89
C ARG A 29 14.63 15.38 4.25
N GLU A 30 15.82 15.12 3.71
CA GLU A 30 16.96 16.03 3.90
C GLU A 30 16.68 17.44 3.35
N ILE A 31 15.97 17.52 2.21
CA ILE A 31 15.63 18.80 1.57
C ILE A 31 14.46 19.51 2.28
N LEU A 32 13.43 18.77 2.66
CA LEU A 32 12.16 19.33 3.13
C LEU A 32 12.00 19.34 4.66
N TYR A 33 12.63 18.41 5.36
CA TYR A 33 12.42 18.11 6.78
C TYR A 33 13.76 18.00 7.53
N PRO A 34 14.63 19.03 7.53
CA PRO A 34 15.97 18.96 8.13
C PRO A 34 15.94 18.72 9.65
N THR A 35 14.81 19.00 10.32
CA THR A 35 14.61 18.78 11.75
C THR A 35 13.84 17.49 12.08
N GLY A 36 13.51 16.68 11.08
CA GLY A 36 12.68 15.48 11.22
C GLY A 36 11.28 15.62 10.59
N PHE A 37 10.70 14.49 10.22
CA PHE A 37 9.38 14.41 9.59
C PHE A 37 8.26 14.36 10.62
N GLU A 38 7.41 15.39 10.63
CA GLU A 38 6.20 15.50 11.44
C GLU A 38 5.09 16.18 10.63
N PHE A 39 3.84 15.99 11.04
CA PHE A 39 2.72 16.78 10.52
C PHE A 39 2.63 18.12 11.28
N PRO A 40 2.19 19.22 10.65
CA PRO A 40 1.75 19.38 9.25
C PRO A 40 2.89 19.24 8.22
N LEU A 41 2.54 18.94 6.96
CA LEU A 41 3.55 18.80 5.91
C LEU A 41 4.23 20.15 5.63
N SER A 42 5.56 20.16 5.53
CA SER A 42 6.31 21.36 5.16
C SER A 42 5.91 21.83 3.76
N PRO A 43 5.70 23.13 3.51
CA PRO A 43 5.42 23.63 2.17
C PRO A 43 6.56 23.25 1.22
N PHE A 44 6.24 22.65 0.08
CA PHE A 44 7.24 22.19 -0.88
C PHE A 44 6.90 22.58 -2.32
N PRO A 45 7.90 22.73 -3.21
CA PRO A 45 7.67 23.17 -4.57
C PRO A 45 6.74 22.24 -5.33
N ILE A 46 5.83 22.83 -6.11
CA ILE A 46 4.81 22.09 -6.88
C ILE A 46 5.40 21.06 -7.85
N ASN A 47 6.60 21.34 -8.37
CA ASN A 47 7.32 20.42 -9.24
C ASN A 47 7.69 19.13 -8.52
N LEU A 48 8.09 19.22 -7.25
CA LEU A 48 8.42 18.07 -6.42
C LEU A 48 7.16 17.25 -6.11
N ALA A 49 6.01 17.89 -5.84
CA ALA A 49 4.73 17.19 -5.65
C ALA A 49 4.32 16.38 -6.88
N VAL A 50 4.48 16.97 -8.07
CA VAL A 50 4.20 16.27 -9.32
C VAL A 50 5.20 15.12 -9.53
N THR A 51 6.48 15.30 -9.20
CA THR A 51 7.48 14.23 -9.26
C THR A 51 7.13 13.07 -8.33
N GLU A 52 6.72 13.34 -7.09
CA GLU A 52 6.30 12.30 -6.14
C GLU A 52 5.09 11.52 -6.63
N LEU A 53 4.09 12.21 -7.22
CA LEU A 53 2.94 11.54 -7.83
C LEU A 53 3.36 10.59 -8.96
N PHE A 54 4.25 11.03 -9.86
CA PHE A 54 4.75 10.18 -10.95
C PHE A 54 5.65 9.05 -10.44
N ARG A 55 6.39 9.26 -9.34
CA ARG A 55 7.18 8.23 -8.67
C ARG A 55 6.25 7.10 -8.20
N GLU A 56 5.17 7.42 -7.48
CA GLU A 56 4.20 6.39 -7.03
C GLU A 56 3.57 5.62 -8.20
N VAL A 57 3.22 6.31 -9.29
CA VAL A 57 2.74 5.63 -10.52
C VAL A 57 3.81 4.67 -11.04
N ALA A 58 5.08 5.09 -11.10
CA ALA A 58 6.17 4.25 -11.55
C ALA A 58 6.37 3.01 -10.64
N THR A 59 6.31 3.20 -9.31
CA THR A 59 6.35 2.12 -8.31
C THR A 59 5.25 1.08 -8.58
N LEU A 60 4.01 1.53 -8.81
CA LEU A 60 2.88 0.64 -9.14
C LEU A 60 3.11 -0.13 -10.45
N VAL A 61 3.59 0.55 -11.50
CA VAL A 61 3.91 -0.08 -12.79
C VAL A 61 4.99 -1.15 -12.63
N MET A 62 6.02 -0.89 -11.83
CA MET A 62 7.09 -1.87 -11.54
C MET A 62 6.53 -3.12 -10.83
N LEU A 63 5.69 -2.94 -9.81
CA LEU A 63 5.08 -4.05 -9.06
C LEU A 63 4.14 -4.89 -9.93
N VAL A 64 3.28 -4.24 -10.73
CA VAL A 64 2.40 -4.93 -11.69
C VAL A 64 3.21 -5.72 -12.71
N SER A 65 4.33 -5.15 -13.20
CA SER A 65 5.22 -5.82 -14.14
C SER A 65 5.80 -7.12 -13.58
N ILE A 66 6.18 -7.16 -12.30
CA ILE A 66 6.62 -8.40 -11.64
C ILE A 66 5.51 -9.45 -11.60
N GLY A 67 4.27 -9.04 -11.29
CA GLY A 67 3.11 -9.93 -11.32
C GLY A 67 2.91 -10.58 -12.70
N ILE A 68 3.01 -9.77 -13.77
CA ILE A 68 2.87 -10.25 -15.15
C ILE A 68 4.03 -11.18 -15.55
N LEU A 69 5.27 -10.83 -15.19
CA LEU A 69 6.46 -11.61 -15.57
C LEU A 69 6.58 -12.93 -14.80
N ALA A 70 6.16 -12.96 -13.53
CA ALA A 70 6.32 -14.12 -12.66
C ALA A 70 5.34 -15.26 -12.97
N ALA A 71 4.23 -14.99 -13.67
CA ALA A 71 3.22 -16.01 -13.93
C ALA A 71 2.42 -15.82 -15.23
N ARG A 72 2.05 -16.94 -15.85
CA ARG A 72 1.19 -16.95 -17.05
C ARG A 72 -0.31 -16.82 -16.76
N ARG A 73 -0.75 -17.23 -15.57
CA ARG A 73 -2.16 -17.17 -15.16
C ARG A 73 -2.42 -15.91 -14.35
N PHE A 74 -3.55 -15.25 -14.60
CA PHE A 74 -3.94 -14.02 -13.93
C PHE A 74 -3.94 -14.13 -12.40
N SER A 75 -4.55 -15.17 -11.81
CA SER A 75 -4.62 -15.30 -10.34
C SER A 75 -3.25 -15.43 -9.68
N THR A 76 -2.34 -16.19 -10.28
CA THR A 76 -0.97 -16.32 -9.78
C THR A 76 -0.15 -15.06 -10.04
N GLY A 77 -0.39 -14.35 -11.14
CA GLY A 77 0.28 -13.06 -11.39
C GLY A 77 -0.19 -11.99 -10.41
N PHE A 78 -1.48 -11.95 -10.13
CA PHE A 78 -2.07 -11.13 -9.07
C PHE A 78 -1.47 -11.47 -7.70
N ALA A 79 -1.32 -12.76 -7.37
CA ALA A 79 -0.67 -13.18 -6.13
C ALA A 79 0.79 -12.70 -6.03
N TRP A 80 1.56 -12.78 -7.13
CA TRP A 80 2.93 -12.24 -7.15
C TRP A 80 2.99 -10.72 -7.04
N PHE A 81 2.04 -10.02 -7.67
CA PHE A 81 1.88 -8.57 -7.53
C PHE A 81 1.66 -8.18 -6.06
N ILE A 82 0.61 -8.70 -5.41
CA ILE A 82 0.30 -8.34 -4.02
C ILE A 82 1.39 -8.80 -3.04
N TYR A 83 2.05 -9.93 -3.32
CA TYR A 83 3.19 -10.38 -2.53
C TYR A 83 4.36 -9.40 -2.62
N SER A 84 4.74 -9.00 -3.84
CA SER A 84 5.82 -8.04 -4.05
C SER A 84 5.52 -6.67 -3.45
N PHE A 85 4.26 -6.21 -3.57
CA PHE A 85 3.78 -4.96 -2.97
C PHE A 85 3.94 -4.99 -1.45
N ALA A 86 3.48 -6.06 -0.79
CA ALA A 86 3.52 -6.16 0.67
C ALA A 86 4.94 -6.28 1.23
N ILE A 87 5.82 -7.02 0.54
CA ILE A 87 7.23 -7.09 0.94
C ILE A 87 7.92 -5.74 0.75
N TRP A 88 7.67 -5.07 -0.37
CA TRP A 88 8.18 -3.73 -0.64
C TRP A 88 7.77 -2.75 0.47
N ASP A 89 6.49 -2.71 0.82
CA ASP A 89 5.91 -1.83 1.82
C ASP A 89 6.51 -2.04 3.22
N ILE A 90 6.62 -3.30 3.66
CA ILE A 90 7.24 -3.61 4.96
C ILE A 90 8.72 -3.18 4.98
N PHE A 91 9.47 -3.52 3.94
CA PHE A 91 10.91 -3.21 3.91
C PHE A 91 11.20 -1.73 3.71
N TYR A 92 10.31 -0.99 3.04
CA TYR A 92 10.38 0.48 2.99
C TYR A 92 10.46 1.07 4.40
N TYR A 93 9.59 0.66 5.32
CA TYR A 93 9.66 1.10 6.72
C TYR A 93 10.88 0.58 7.47
N VAL A 94 11.33 -0.65 7.21
CA VAL A 94 12.56 -1.19 7.80
C VAL A 94 13.77 -0.33 7.41
N PHE A 95 13.90 0.05 6.14
CA PHE A 95 15.02 0.87 5.69
C PHE A 95 14.94 2.31 6.20
N LEU A 96 13.75 2.92 6.25
CA LEU A 96 13.60 4.22 6.88
C LEU A 96 14.00 4.19 8.35
N TRP A 97 13.66 3.11 9.07
CA TRP A 97 14.06 2.97 10.47
C TRP A 97 15.57 2.82 10.62
N LEU A 98 16.21 2.04 9.75
CA LEU A 98 17.66 1.86 9.74
C LEU A 98 18.44 3.12 9.36
N LEU A 99 17.93 3.91 8.41
CA LEU A 99 18.64 5.07 7.85
C LEU A 99 18.34 6.37 8.62
N LEU A 100 17.11 6.55 9.10
CA LEU A 100 16.64 7.79 9.71
C LEU A 100 16.24 7.64 11.19
N GLY A 101 16.18 6.42 11.72
CA GLY A 101 15.58 6.17 13.03
C GLY A 101 14.07 6.42 13.07
N TRP A 102 13.42 6.51 11.91
CA TRP A 102 11.99 6.77 11.75
C TRP A 102 11.28 5.57 11.11
N PRO A 103 10.09 5.14 11.57
CA PRO A 103 9.28 5.80 12.60
C PRO A 103 9.76 5.51 14.02
N GLN A 104 9.50 6.45 14.94
CA GLN A 104 9.81 6.28 16.37
C GLN A 104 8.95 5.19 17.02
N SER A 105 7.75 4.97 16.50
CA SER A 105 6.84 3.91 16.93
C SER A 105 5.98 3.42 15.76
N LEU A 106 5.40 2.22 15.85
CA LEU A 106 4.44 1.75 14.86
C LEU A 106 3.15 2.59 14.82
N MET A 107 2.90 3.44 15.82
CA MET A 107 1.76 4.36 15.86
C MET A 107 2.08 5.74 15.26
N THR A 108 3.31 5.98 14.82
CA THR A 108 3.69 7.22 14.13
C THR A 108 2.90 7.32 12.83
N TRP A 109 2.34 8.50 12.57
CA TRP A 109 1.58 8.79 11.35
C TRP A 109 2.48 8.94 10.14
N ASP A 110 1.97 8.49 8.99
CA ASP A 110 2.64 8.59 7.71
C ASP A 110 1.65 8.97 6.59
N VAL A 111 2.20 9.43 5.48
CA VAL A 111 1.52 9.54 4.19
C VAL A 111 1.82 8.27 3.40
N LEU A 112 0.81 7.41 3.25
CA LEU A 112 0.97 6.06 2.72
C LEU A 112 1.02 6.05 1.19
N PHE A 113 0.15 6.84 0.56
CA PHE A 113 0.00 6.99 -0.89
C PHE A 113 -0.63 8.35 -1.20
N LEU A 114 -0.42 8.87 -2.40
CA LEU A 114 -1.01 10.10 -2.92
C LEU A 114 -2.12 9.85 -3.95
N ILE A 115 -2.30 8.61 -4.41
CA ILE A 115 -3.28 8.24 -5.44
C ILE A 115 -4.47 7.48 -4.83
N PRO A 116 -5.74 7.84 -5.13
CA PRO A 116 -6.20 8.98 -5.95
C PRO A 116 -6.25 10.31 -5.17
N THR A 117 -6.08 10.24 -3.85
CA THR A 117 -5.96 11.36 -2.90
C THR A 117 -4.91 10.96 -1.86
N THR A 118 -4.61 11.79 -0.87
CA THR A 118 -3.65 11.46 0.20
C THR A 118 -4.22 10.43 1.18
N TRP A 119 -3.50 9.34 1.39
CA TRP A 119 -3.84 8.27 2.32
C TRP A 119 -2.98 8.49 3.56
N THR A 120 -3.62 8.59 4.72
CA THR A 120 -2.89 8.84 5.96
C THR A 120 -3.25 7.79 7.00
N GLY A 121 -2.25 7.34 7.74
CA GLY A 121 -2.45 6.35 8.77
C GLY A 121 -1.19 6.11 9.60
N PRO A 122 -1.32 5.48 10.78
CA PRO A 122 -0.18 5.00 11.55
C PRO A 122 0.56 3.90 10.78
N VAL A 123 1.89 3.83 10.86
CA VAL A 123 2.70 2.81 10.14
C VAL A 123 2.25 1.37 10.39
N LEU A 124 1.66 1.07 11.55
CA LEU A 124 1.08 -0.23 11.84
C LEU A 124 -0.02 -0.63 10.84
N SER A 125 -0.80 0.34 10.36
CA SER A 125 -1.96 0.07 9.49
C SER A 125 -1.60 -0.51 8.11
N PRO A 126 -0.69 0.07 7.29
CA PRO A 126 -0.25 -0.57 6.05
C PRO A 126 0.49 -1.89 6.30
N VAL A 127 1.27 -2.00 7.39
CA VAL A 127 1.99 -3.24 7.73
C VAL A 127 1.02 -4.40 8.01
N LEU A 128 -0.10 -4.14 8.69
CA LEU A 128 -1.16 -5.15 8.90
C LEU A 128 -1.78 -5.60 7.58
N VAL A 129 -2.11 -4.64 6.69
CA VAL A 129 -2.64 -4.94 5.35
C VAL A 129 -1.62 -5.77 4.55
N SER A 130 -0.34 -5.44 4.64
CA SER A 130 0.76 -6.17 3.99
C SER A 130 0.84 -7.62 4.47
N PHE A 131 0.65 -7.91 5.76
CA PHE A 131 0.57 -9.30 6.24
C PHE A 131 -0.62 -10.06 5.65
N THR A 132 -1.79 -9.43 5.54
CA THR A 132 -2.97 -10.03 4.91
C THR A 132 -2.77 -10.28 3.41
N MET A 133 -2.11 -9.36 2.71
CA MET A 133 -1.72 -9.52 1.30
C MET A 133 -0.75 -10.68 1.10
N ILE A 134 0.27 -10.81 1.97
CA ILE A 134 1.19 -11.96 1.96
C ILE A 134 0.42 -13.26 2.17
N LEU A 135 -0.47 -13.31 3.17
CA LEU A 135 -1.29 -14.49 3.44
C LEU A 135 -2.12 -14.90 2.20
N LEU A 136 -2.83 -13.95 1.60
CA LEU A 136 -3.62 -14.18 0.38
C LEU A 136 -2.74 -14.72 -0.76
N ALA A 137 -1.59 -14.09 -1.00
CA ALA A 137 -0.66 -14.52 -2.04
C ALA A 137 -0.18 -15.95 -1.81
N MET A 138 0.26 -16.27 -0.59
CA MET A 138 0.75 -17.60 -0.24
C MET A 138 -0.34 -18.67 -0.42
N VAL A 139 -1.58 -18.38 -0.03
CA VAL A 139 -2.72 -19.28 -0.25
C VAL A 139 -2.92 -19.58 -1.74
N ILE A 140 -2.87 -18.57 -2.61
CA ILE A 140 -3.05 -18.74 -4.06
C ILE A 140 -1.86 -19.51 -4.67
N LEU A 141 -0.62 -19.15 -4.30
CA LEU A 141 0.60 -19.73 -4.85
C LEU A 141 0.80 -21.19 -4.42
N ILE A 142 0.54 -21.51 -3.14
CA ILE A 142 0.63 -22.90 -2.64
C ILE A 142 -0.39 -23.80 -3.34
N ARG A 143 -1.62 -23.31 -3.57
CA ARG A 143 -2.62 -24.06 -4.35
C ARG A 143 -2.16 -24.33 -5.76
N ALA A 144 -1.61 -23.31 -6.43
CA ALA A 144 -1.07 -23.45 -7.78
C ALA A 144 0.08 -24.48 -7.85
N GLU A 145 0.99 -24.47 -6.88
CA GLU A 145 2.11 -25.42 -6.82
C GLU A 145 1.65 -26.86 -6.54
N ARG A 146 0.58 -27.03 -5.75
CA ARG A 146 -0.06 -28.33 -5.50
C ARG A 146 -0.88 -28.86 -6.70
N GLY A 147 -0.89 -28.15 -7.82
CA GLY A 147 -1.70 -28.52 -8.99
C GLY A 147 -3.20 -28.32 -8.81
N LEU A 148 -3.64 -27.70 -7.71
CA LEU A 148 -5.05 -27.38 -7.45
C LEU A 148 -5.48 -26.18 -8.30
N ASP A 149 -6.79 -26.01 -8.46
CA ASP A 149 -7.33 -24.83 -9.13
C ASP A 149 -7.02 -23.57 -8.28
N SER A 150 -6.16 -22.71 -8.83
CA SER A 150 -5.73 -21.43 -8.26
C SER A 150 -6.58 -20.26 -8.75
N ARG A 151 -7.65 -20.51 -9.52
CA ARG A 151 -8.58 -19.45 -9.94
C ARG A 151 -9.29 -18.89 -8.71
N ILE A 152 -9.39 -17.56 -8.67
CA ILE A 152 -10.13 -16.83 -7.64
C ILE A 152 -11.60 -16.80 -8.09
N PRO A 153 -12.54 -17.42 -7.35
CA PRO A 153 -13.95 -17.41 -7.72
C PRO A 153 -14.55 -16.01 -7.55
N GLY A 154 -15.59 -15.70 -8.32
CA GLY A 154 -16.25 -14.38 -8.30
C GLY A 154 -16.70 -13.93 -6.90
N MET A 155 -17.23 -14.83 -6.08
CA MET A 155 -17.60 -14.52 -4.68
C MET A 155 -16.42 -14.06 -3.83
N MET A 156 -15.22 -14.64 -4.04
CA MET A 156 -14.02 -14.17 -3.36
C MET A 156 -13.61 -12.80 -3.87
N TRP A 157 -13.69 -12.54 -5.18
CA TRP A 157 -13.44 -11.20 -5.72
C TRP A 157 -14.35 -10.13 -5.10
N VAL A 158 -15.64 -10.43 -4.93
CA VAL A 158 -16.58 -9.51 -4.26
C VAL A 158 -16.09 -9.19 -2.84
N GLY A 159 -15.70 -10.20 -2.06
CA GLY A 159 -15.17 -10.01 -0.71
C GLY A 159 -13.86 -9.22 -0.68
N LEU A 160 -12.92 -9.55 -1.58
CA LEU A 160 -11.64 -8.83 -1.69
C LEU A 160 -11.87 -7.36 -2.06
N ILE A 161 -12.72 -7.08 -3.05
CA ILE A 161 -13.03 -5.71 -3.50
C ILE A 161 -13.73 -4.93 -2.39
N LEU A 162 -14.76 -5.51 -1.77
CA LEU A 162 -15.50 -4.87 -0.68
C LEU A 162 -14.58 -4.55 0.50
N GLY A 163 -13.80 -5.53 0.95
CA GLY A 163 -12.83 -5.33 2.02
C GLY A 163 -11.80 -4.26 1.68
N SER A 164 -11.25 -4.28 0.46
CA SER A 164 -10.29 -3.27 -0.01
C SER A 164 -10.91 -1.88 -0.03
N LEU A 165 -12.14 -1.72 -0.54
CA LEU A 165 -12.83 -0.42 -0.54
C LEU A 165 -13.06 0.12 0.88
N ILE A 166 -13.38 -0.75 1.85
CA ILE A 166 -13.51 -0.36 3.26
C ILE A 166 -12.16 0.11 3.82
N LEU A 167 -11.08 -0.62 3.56
CA LEU A 167 -9.73 -0.22 3.97
C LEU A 167 -9.34 1.14 3.38
N ILE A 168 -9.50 1.31 2.05
CA ILE A 168 -9.21 2.55 1.33
C ILE A 168 -10.01 3.70 1.94
N PHE A 169 -11.31 3.51 2.17
CA PHE A 169 -12.15 4.51 2.81
C PHE A 169 -11.59 4.94 4.16
N GLY A 170 -11.13 4.01 4.99
CA GLY A 170 -10.49 4.32 6.28
C GLY A 170 -9.24 5.19 6.15
N PHE A 171 -8.38 4.93 5.15
CA PHE A 171 -7.15 5.68 4.92
C PHE A 171 -7.36 7.09 4.38
N VAL A 172 -8.39 7.29 3.54
CA VAL A 172 -8.65 8.58 2.90
C VAL A 172 -9.59 9.49 3.69
N LEU A 173 -10.31 8.95 4.68
CA LEU A 173 -11.43 9.63 5.34
C LEU A 173 -11.03 10.96 5.98
N ASP A 174 -10.01 10.96 6.86
CA ASP A 174 -9.64 12.13 7.67
C ASP A 174 -9.11 13.27 6.77
N TYR A 175 -8.19 12.95 5.85
CA TYR A 175 -7.66 13.90 4.88
C TYR A 175 -8.73 14.44 3.93
N SER A 176 -9.58 13.56 3.39
CA SER A 176 -10.64 14.00 2.45
C SER A 176 -11.67 14.87 3.14
N GLN A 177 -12.01 14.59 4.41
CA GLN A 177 -12.90 15.45 5.20
C GLN A 177 -12.30 16.85 5.38
N HIS A 178 -11.01 16.95 5.71
CA HIS A 178 -10.32 18.23 5.80
C HIS A 178 -10.38 19.01 4.48
N MET A 179 -10.01 18.38 3.37
CA MET A 179 -10.01 19.05 2.06
C MET A 179 -11.42 19.46 1.59
N LEU A 180 -12.43 18.64 1.85
CA LEU A 180 -13.82 18.90 1.45
C LEU A 180 -14.48 20.05 2.22
N THR A 181 -13.86 20.54 3.30
CA THR A 181 -14.33 21.79 3.95
C THR A 181 -13.98 23.04 3.15
N HIS A 182 -12.99 22.96 2.25
CA HIS A 182 -12.48 24.09 1.48
C HIS A 182 -12.70 23.93 -0.04
N PHE A 183 -12.73 22.71 -0.56
CA PHE A 183 -12.78 22.42 -2.00
C PHE A 183 -13.78 21.33 -2.36
N THR A 184 -14.25 21.34 -3.61
CA THR A 184 -14.96 20.20 -4.20
C THR A 184 -14.00 19.10 -4.64
N LEU A 185 -14.51 17.88 -4.86
CA LEU A 185 -13.71 16.74 -5.34
C LEU A 185 -12.94 17.03 -6.64
N PHE A 186 -13.50 17.87 -7.53
CA PHE A 186 -12.86 18.23 -8.80
C PHE A 186 -11.73 19.24 -8.61
N GLU A 187 -11.87 20.15 -7.65
CA GLU A 187 -10.85 21.16 -7.33
C GLU A 187 -9.67 20.53 -6.58
N MET A 188 -9.91 19.52 -5.75
CA MET A 188 -8.87 18.75 -5.06
C MET A 188 -7.85 18.09 -6.02
N VAL A 189 -8.27 17.76 -7.25
CA VAL A 189 -7.40 17.15 -8.27
C VAL A 189 -6.46 18.19 -8.92
N GLN A 190 -6.75 19.49 -8.76
CA GLN A 190 -5.94 20.56 -9.33
C GLN A 190 -4.73 20.86 -8.44
N VAL A 191 -3.79 19.91 -8.36
CA VAL A 191 -2.54 20.02 -7.57
C VAL A 191 -1.70 21.24 -7.97
N LYS A 192 -1.94 21.83 -9.16
CA LYS A 192 -1.30 23.06 -9.61
C LYS A 192 -1.82 24.34 -8.94
N ASN A 193 -2.96 24.29 -8.25
CA ASN A 193 -3.54 25.45 -7.57
C ASN A 193 -2.81 25.69 -6.24
N PRO A 194 -2.18 26.86 -6.04
CA PRO A 194 -1.46 27.18 -4.79
C PRO A 194 -2.32 27.05 -3.53
N GLU A 195 -3.61 27.40 -3.60
CA GLU A 195 -4.52 27.32 -2.45
C GLU A 195 -4.77 25.87 -2.00
N VAL A 196 -4.87 24.95 -2.97
CA VAL A 196 -5.05 23.52 -2.68
C VAL A 196 -3.83 22.98 -1.94
N LEU A 197 -2.63 23.39 -2.35
CA LEU A 197 -1.38 22.98 -1.70
C LEU A 197 -1.23 23.58 -0.29
N GLU A 198 -1.66 24.83 -0.08
CA GLU A 198 -1.65 25.48 1.23
C GLU A 198 -2.59 24.76 2.22
N VAL A 199 -3.82 24.47 1.82
CA VAL A 199 -4.76 23.73 2.68
C VAL A 199 -4.30 22.30 2.92
N ALA A 200 -3.74 21.62 1.90
CA ALA A 200 -3.20 20.28 2.03
C ALA A 200 -2.02 20.22 3.01
N THR A 201 -1.13 21.21 2.97
CA THR A 201 0.02 21.29 3.89
C THR A 201 -0.39 21.63 5.31
N SER A 202 -1.50 22.35 5.52
CA SER A 202 -2.05 22.64 6.86
C SER A 202 -2.69 21.43 7.58
N TYR A 203 -2.85 20.30 6.90
CA TYR A 203 -3.51 19.12 7.46
C TYR A 203 -2.71 18.49 8.62
N VAL A 204 -3.42 18.20 9.71
CA VAL A 204 -2.89 17.45 10.86
C VAL A 204 -3.83 16.30 11.18
N PRO A 205 -3.37 15.03 11.10
CA PRO A 205 -4.22 13.89 11.37
C PRO A 205 -4.62 13.82 12.85
N ARG A 206 -5.88 13.49 13.11
CA ARG A 206 -6.40 13.47 14.50
C ARG A 206 -6.52 12.07 15.06
N ARG A 207 -7.30 11.20 14.40
CA ARG A 207 -7.61 9.85 14.88
C ARG A 207 -7.80 8.91 13.70
N PHE A 208 -7.01 7.85 13.68
CA PHE A 208 -7.16 6.80 12.68
C PHE A 208 -8.39 5.92 12.98
N PRO A 209 -9.28 5.67 12.02
CA PRO A 209 -10.50 4.88 12.24
C PRO A 209 -10.20 3.37 12.26
N TRP A 210 -9.56 2.89 13.32
CA TRP A 210 -9.16 1.47 13.51
C TRP A 210 -10.31 0.47 13.33
N TRP A 211 -11.54 0.86 13.67
CA TRP A 211 -12.70 0.01 13.49
C TRP A 211 -13.04 -0.22 12.01
N ILE A 212 -12.83 0.78 11.14
CA ILE A 212 -12.98 0.64 9.68
C ILE A 212 -11.92 -0.34 9.16
N LEU A 213 -10.67 -0.14 9.58
CA LEU A 213 -9.57 -1.06 9.23
C LEU A 213 -9.91 -2.49 9.64
N GLY A 214 -10.36 -2.69 10.89
CA GLY A 214 -10.73 -4.00 11.42
C GLY A 214 -11.86 -4.68 10.64
N ILE A 215 -12.89 -3.93 10.21
CA ILE A 215 -13.96 -4.47 9.37
C ILE A 215 -13.43 -4.87 8.00
N GLY A 216 -12.62 -4.02 7.36
CA GLY A 216 -12.03 -4.31 6.05
C GLY A 216 -11.16 -5.57 6.09
N GLU A 217 -10.27 -5.67 7.09
CA GLU A 217 -9.44 -6.84 7.34
C GLU A 217 -10.28 -8.10 7.59
N ALA A 218 -11.32 -8.01 8.43
CA ALA A 218 -12.18 -9.14 8.73
C ALA A 218 -12.89 -9.69 7.47
N VAL A 219 -13.36 -8.81 6.58
CA VAL A 219 -13.99 -9.22 5.31
C VAL A 219 -12.98 -9.94 4.40
N ILE A 220 -11.74 -9.45 4.31
CA ILE A 220 -10.70 -10.07 3.48
C ILE A 220 -10.27 -11.41 4.06
N LEU A 221 -10.00 -11.47 5.37
CA LEU A 221 -9.62 -12.70 6.07
C LEU A 221 -10.71 -13.77 6.00
N ALA A 222 -11.98 -13.39 6.14
CA ALA A 222 -13.10 -14.31 5.96
C ALA A 222 -13.15 -14.86 4.53
N SER A 223 -12.89 -14.01 3.53
CA SER A 223 -12.82 -14.41 2.12
C SER A 223 -11.67 -15.38 1.83
N ILE A 224 -10.50 -15.13 2.43
CA ILE A 224 -9.33 -16.03 2.37
C ILE A 224 -9.66 -17.38 3.03
N GLY A 225 -10.22 -17.36 4.24
CA GLY A 225 -10.58 -18.57 4.97
C GLY A 225 -11.62 -19.42 4.24
N TRP A 226 -12.63 -18.79 3.65
CA TRP A 226 -13.61 -19.47 2.81
C TRP A 226 -12.96 -20.09 1.56
N TYR A 227 -12.07 -19.35 0.90
CA TYR A 227 -11.34 -19.84 -0.26
C TYR A 227 -10.43 -21.03 0.06
N TRP A 228 -9.75 -21.00 1.21
CA TRP A 228 -8.91 -22.10 1.69
C TRP A 228 -9.73 -23.37 1.92
N LYS A 229 -10.82 -23.30 2.70
CA LYS A 229 -11.70 -24.44 3.00
C LYS A 229 -12.32 -25.07 1.74
N ARG A 230 -12.68 -24.24 0.75
CA ARG A 230 -13.20 -24.73 -0.54
C ARG A 230 -12.17 -25.59 -1.30
N ALA A 231 -10.88 -25.38 -1.07
CA ALA A 231 -9.82 -26.19 -1.68
C ALA A 231 -9.79 -27.60 -1.10
N GLU A 232 -9.91 -27.71 0.23
CA GLU A 232 -9.88 -28.99 0.96
C GLU A 232 -11.06 -29.87 0.56
N ASN A 233 -12.25 -29.30 0.38
CA ASN A 233 -13.44 -30.06 -0.02
C ASN A 233 -13.41 -30.59 -1.48
N LYS A 234 -12.41 -30.22 -2.28
CA LYS A 234 -12.25 -30.65 -3.68
C LYS A 234 -11.01 -31.53 -3.92
N ALA A 235 -10.17 -31.71 -2.90
CA ALA A 235 -8.99 -32.57 -2.92
C ALA A 235 -9.36 -33.95 -2.36
#